data_AF-A0AAV9CDR9-F1
#
_entry.id   AF-A0AAV9CDR9-F1
#
_cell.length_a   1.000
_cell.length_b   1.000
_cell.length_c   1.000
_cell.angle_alpha   90.00
_cell.angle_beta   90.00
_cell.angle_gamma   90.00
#
_symmetry.space_group_name_H-M   'P 1'
#
loop_
_entity.id
_entity.type
_entity.pdbx_description
1 polymer ?
#
loop_
_entity_poly.entity_id
_entity_poly.type
_entity_poly.pdbx_seq_one_letter_code
_entity_poly.pdbx_strand_id
1 'polypeptide(L)'
;MIACLDRFVPDTESETATDDLPKLPTGDLTLAGRDFGGIRRTTPKAVVRPSSSADVAAILRHASHSPSLTVAARGNGHSINGQAMADGGVVLDMSSLSDHRPMEFSDGFVEVSGGTLWEDVLVRCVAEQGKAPRSWTDYLGLTVGGTLSNAGVSGQTFRYGPQTNNVSELEIVTVSGDTVLCSETQNADLFFASLGGLGQFGVITRARILLQPAPDMVRWIRVVYSEFEVYAKDAEFLVTRGDDDSFDYIEGFAFVNGSDPVNGWPSVPIGAGQVFDPDRIPTGWDSRTSVVLPEGEIFYLVALLRFNRPFPDGPPVEDLIAQNKEIIDCCETNGYDFKMYLPSYDSEEKWKRHFGDQWSRFVERKLRYDPTAVLAPGQGIFTRTHHHQPNL
;
A
#
# COMPACT_ATOMS: atom_id res chain seq x y z
N MET A 1 6.29 -0.37 -13.50
CA MET A 1 7.71 -0.53 -13.12
C MET A 1 8.41 0.83 -13.01
N ILE A 2 8.94 1.13 -11.83
CA ILE A 2 9.85 2.27 -11.62
C ILE A 2 11.20 1.89 -12.24
N ALA A 3 11.67 2.68 -13.21
CA ALA A 3 12.99 2.54 -13.75
C ALA A 3 14.00 3.05 -12.71
N CYS A 4 14.99 2.22 -12.38
CA CYS A 4 16.24 2.69 -11.77
C CYS A 4 16.85 3.73 -12.71
N LEU A 5 16.73 5.01 -12.35
CA LEU A 5 17.45 6.08 -13.02
C LEU A 5 18.84 6.12 -12.41
N ASP A 6 19.85 5.76 -13.21
CA ASP A 6 21.23 6.09 -12.88
C ASP A 6 21.33 7.60 -12.64
N ARG A 7 21.90 7.91 -11.47
CA ARG A 7 22.10 9.23 -10.86
C ARG A 7 22.43 10.33 -11.86
N PHE A 8 21.60 11.37 -11.90
CA PHE A 8 22.07 12.72 -12.24
C PHE A 8 22.23 13.51 -10.94
N VAL A 9 23.47 13.60 -10.46
CA VAL A 9 23.89 14.53 -9.40
C VAL A 9 24.21 15.87 -10.09
N PRO A 10 23.49 16.96 -9.81
CA PRO A 10 24.05 18.30 -10.01
C PRO A 10 25.11 18.49 -8.92
N ASP A 11 26.35 18.76 -9.33
CA ASP A 11 27.41 19.19 -8.42
C ASP A 11 26.94 20.43 -7.64
N THR A 12 26.48 20.24 -6.40
CA THR A 12 26.77 21.08 -5.23
C THR A 12 26.06 20.49 -4.00
N GLU A 13 26.88 20.23 -2.98
CA GLU A 13 26.56 19.69 -1.66
C GLU A 13 26.42 18.16 -1.55
N SER A 14 27.50 17.58 -1.04
CA SER A 14 27.65 16.21 -0.59
C SER A 14 26.65 15.88 0.53
N GLU A 15 25.80 14.88 0.31
CA GLU A 15 25.71 13.66 1.12
C GLU A 15 24.60 12.75 0.57
N THR A 16 24.78 11.45 0.79
CA THR A 16 24.02 10.32 0.24
C THR A 16 22.49 10.44 0.41
N ALA A 17 21.76 10.66 -0.68
CA ALA A 17 20.29 10.55 -0.70
C ALA A 17 19.89 9.30 -1.52
N THR A 18 19.24 8.34 -0.84
CA THR A 18 18.46 7.26 -1.46
C THR A 18 17.11 7.82 -1.89
N ASP A 19 16.39 7.13 -2.81
CA ASP A 19 15.01 7.49 -3.23
C ASP A 19 13.96 7.40 -2.10
N ASP A 20 14.39 7.05 -0.89
CA ASP A 20 13.56 7.03 0.31
C ASP A 20 13.38 8.42 0.90
N LEU A 21 12.18 8.70 1.39
CA LEU A 21 12.04 9.73 2.43
C LEU A 21 12.94 9.33 3.60
N PRO A 22 13.80 10.23 4.11
CA PRO A 22 14.67 9.89 5.23
C PRO A 22 13.82 9.39 6.41
N LYS A 23 14.30 8.35 7.11
CA LYS A 23 13.68 7.91 8.37
C LYS A 23 13.45 9.13 9.25
N LEU A 24 12.27 9.23 9.87
CA LEU A 24 11.92 10.35 10.74
C LEU A 24 13.02 10.55 11.79
N PRO A 25 13.73 11.70 11.79
CA PRO A 25 14.58 12.08 12.91
C PRO A 25 13.69 12.24 14.15
N THR A 26 14.20 11.89 15.32
CA THR A 26 13.47 12.00 16.59
C THR A 26 12.79 13.36 16.75
N GLY A 27 11.46 13.38 16.77
CA GLY A 27 10.66 14.57 17.04
C GLY A 27 10.44 15.54 15.86
N ASP A 28 10.82 15.18 14.62
CA ASP A 28 10.60 16.07 13.48
C ASP A 28 9.13 16.13 13.04
N LEU A 29 8.42 17.12 13.57
CA LEU A 29 7.04 17.44 13.20
C LEU A 29 6.90 17.82 11.71
N THR A 30 7.95 18.37 11.10
CA THR A 30 7.91 18.84 9.71
C THR A 30 7.81 17.68 8.74
N LEU A 31 8.62 16.64 8.95
CA LEU A 31 8.64 15.46 8.09
C LEU A 31 7.40 14.58 8.33
N ALA A 32 6.89 14.51 9.56
CA ALA A 32 5.65 13.79 9.87
C ALA A 32 4.42 14.42 9.21
N GLY A 33 4.48 15.72 8.92
CA GLY A 33 3.46 16.48 8.19
C GLY A 33 3.59 16.44 6.67
N ARG A 34 4.51 15.64 6.10
CA ARG A 34 4.73 15.48 4.64
C ARG A 34 4.71 14.01 4.25
N ASP A 35 4.39 13.73 3.00
CA ASP A 35 4.41 12.38 2.42
C ASP A 35 5.02 12.40 1.01
N PHE A 36 5.13 11.23 0.40
CA PHE A 36 5.76 11.07 -0.91
C PHE A 36 5.02 11.80 -2.02
N GLY A 37 3.69 11.92 -1.92
CA GLY A 37 2.90 12.66 -2.90
C GLY A 37 3.22 14.16 -2.92
N GLY A 38 3.59 14.74 -1.78
CA GLY A 38 3.95 16.16 -1.69
C GLY A 38 2.78 17.13 -1.97
N ILE A 39 1.54 16.62 -1.99
CA ILE A 39 0.32 17.39 -2.28
C ILE A 39 -0.21 18.09 -1.03
N ARG A 40 -0.21 17.39 0.10
CA ARG A 40 -0.72 17.89 1.37
C ARG A 40 0.41 18.16 2.34
N ARG A 41 0.18 19.12 3.23
CA ARG A 41 1.03 19.37 4.39
C ARG A 41 0.16 19.63 5.61
N THR A 42 0.49 18.98 6.71
CA THR A 42 -0.19 19.14 8.00
C THR A 42 0.83 19.45 9.09
N THR A 43 0.38 19.87 10.26
CA THR A 43 1.25 20.06 11.43
C THR A 43 0.72 19.22 12.59
N PRO A 44 1.30 18.03 12.86
CA PRO A 44 0.92 17.26 14.04
C PRO A 44 1.32 18.00 15.32
N LYS A 45 0.57 17.79 16.40
CA LYS A 45 0.94 18.28 17.74
C LYS A 45 2.14 17.53 18.31
N ALA A 46 2.29 16.25 17.98
CA ALA A 46 3.38 15.43 18.44
C ALA A 46 3.67 14.27 17.47
N VAL A 47 4.92 13.84 17.46
CA VAL A 47 5.36 12.58 16.87
C VAL A 47 5.82 11.68 18.01
N VAL A 48 5.24 10.48 18.10
CA VAL A 48 5.60 9.48 19.11
C VAL A 48 6.33 8.32 18.45
N ARG A 49 7.43 7.88 19.07
CA ARG A 49 8.20 6.72 18.66
C ARG A 49 7.93 5.56 19.63
N PRO A 50 6.91 4.72 19.38
CA PRO A 50 6.59 3.62 20.28
C PRO A 50 7.69 2.56 20.29
N SER A 51 8.09 2.13 21.49
CA SER A 51 9.03 1.01 21.66
C SER A 51 8.34 -0.34 21.80
N SER A 52 7.02 -0.34 22.00
CA SER A 52 6.20 -1.54 22.18
C SER A 52 4.74 -1.30 21.78
N SER A 53 3.99 -2.38 21.61
CA SER A 53 2.52 -2.32 21.42
C SER A 53 1.82 -1.67 22.63
N ALA A 54 2.42 -1.74 23.83
CA ALA A 54 1.89 -1.08 25.03
C ALA A 54 1.99 0.47 24.94
N ASP A 55 3.04 1.01 24.32
CA ASP A 55 3.16 2.45 24.09
C ASP A 55 2.08 2.92 23.10
N VAL A 56 1.88 2.16 22.01
CA VAL A 56 0.79 2.41 21.06
C VAL A 56 -0.56 2.41 21.79
N ALA A 57 -0.82 1.40 22.62
CA ALA A 57 -2.05 1.27 23.39
C ALA A 57 -2.27 2.45 24.35
N ALA A 58 -1.22 2.91 25.03
CA ALA A 58 -1.30 4.05 25.93
C ALA A 58 -1.69 5.34 25.18
N ILE A 59 -1.11 5.58 24.00
CA ILE A 59 -1.43 6.75 23.17
C ILE A 59 -2.85 6.68 22.63
N LEU A 60 -3.27 5.53 22.10
CA LEU A 60 -4.63 5.37 21.57
C LEU A 60 -5.69 5.53 22.66
N ARG A 61 -5.46 4.92 23.83
CA ARG A 61 -6.34 5.09 25.00
C ARG A 61 -6.38 6.54 25.47
N HIS A 62 -5.26 7.27 25.44
CA HIS A 62 -5.27 8.69 25.78
C HIS A 62 -6.09 9.50 24.75
N ALA A 63 -5.89 9.24 23.46
CA ALA A 63 -6.60 9.92 22.38
C ALA A 63 -8.11 9.63 22.40
N SER A 64 -8.52 8.41 22.75
CA SER A 64 -9.94 8.03 22.84
C SER A 64 -10.70 8.83 23.90
N HIS A 65 -10.04 9.19 25.00
CA HIS A 65 -10.61 10.03 26.07
C HIS A 65 -10.43 11.53 25.82
N SER A 66 -9.60 11.91 24.85
CA SER A 66 -9.36 13.30 24.50
C SER A 66 -10.50 13.82 23.62
N PRO A 67 -10.95 15.07 23.82
CA PRO A 67 -12.04 15.63 23.02
C PRO A 67 -11.72 15.62 21.52
N SER A 68 -10.55 16.08 21.10
CA SER A 68 -10.26 16.34 19.69
C SER A 68 -9.00 15.68 19.15
N LEU A 69 -8.28 14.90 19.98
CA LEU A 69 -7.05 14.27 19.53
C LEU A 69 -7.36 13.11 18.57
N THR A 70 -6.66 13.10 17.44
CA THR A 70 -6.64 12.03 16.46
C THR A 70 -5.24 11.44 16.38
N VAL A 71 -5.13 10.22 15.87
CA VAL A 71 -3.88 9.48 15.77
C VAL A 71 -3.72 8.88 14.38
N ALA A 72 -2.58 9.11 13.73
CA ALA A 72 -2.20 8.44 12.49
C ALA A 72 -0.97 7.56 12.73
N ALA A 73 -1.04 6.29 12.36
CA ALA A 73 0.14 5.43 12.28
C ALA A 73 0.85 5.69 10.95
N ARG A 74 2.10 6.14 11.03
CA ARG A 74 2.94 6.40 9.86
C ARG A 74 3.94 5.26 9.70
N GLY A 75 3.90 4.62 8.53
CA GLY A 75 4.95 3.72 8.05
C GLY A 75 6.12 4.51 7.47
N ASN A 76 6.48 4.26 6.21
CA ASN A 76 7.58 4.97 5.53
C ASN A 76 7.14 6.28 4.82
N GLY A 77 5.93 6.77 5.07
CA GLY A 77 5.47 8.05 4.48
C GLY A 77 5.16 8.02 2.98
N HIS A 78 5.04 6.85 2.36
CA HIS A 78 4.73 6.68 0.93
C HIS A 78 3.25 6.91 0.53
N SER A 79 2.46 7.48 1.43
CA SER A 79 1.13 8.02 1.09
C SER A 79 1.24 9.14 0.05
N ILE A 80 0.17 9.36 -0.71
CA ILE A 80 0.12 10.39 -1.76
C ILE A 80 -0.72 11.60 -1.33
N ASN A 81 -1.77 11.36 -0.55
CA ASN A 81 -2.83 12.33 -0.29
C ASN A 81 -3.01 12.62 1.21
N GLY A 82 -1.96 12.46 2.02
CA GLY A 82 -1.98 12.75 3.46
C GLY A 82 -2.58 11.64 4.33
N GLN A 83 -2.77 10.43 3.81
CA GLN A 83 -3.44 9.35 4.54
C GLN A 83 -2.81 9.02 5.90
N ALA A 84 -1.47 9.12 6.00
CA ALA A 84 -0.70 8.88 7.23
C ALA A 84 -0.46 10.14 8.09
N MET A 85 -1.22 11.21 7.87
CA MET A 85 -1.11 12.47 8.59
C MET A 85 -2.22 12.65 9.64
N ALA A 86 -1.93 13.43 10.68
CA ALA A 86 -2.89 13.84 11.71
C ALA A 86 -2.71 15.34 12.03
N ASP A 87 -3.44 16.20 11.32
CA ASP A 87 -3.36 17.65 11.52
C ASP A 87 -3.84 18.04 12.93
N GLY A 88 -2.97 18.71 13.70
CA GLY A 88 -3.24 18.99 15.10
C GLY A 88 -3.39 17.75 16.00
N GLY A 89 -3.04 16.56 15.50
CA GLY A 89 -3.14 15.27 16.19
C GLY A 89 -1.78 14.68 16.55
N VAL A 90 -1.72 13.37 16.72
CA VAL A 90 -0.49 12.62 17.01
C VAL A 90 -0.15 11.72 15.82
N VAL A 91 1.12 11.72 15.42
CA VAL A 91 1.66 10.74 14.46
C VAL A 91 2.48 9.72 15.23
N LEU A 92 2.18 8.42 15.04
CA LEU A 92 3.01 7.33 15.52
C LEU A 92 4.02 6.98 14.44
N ASP A 93 5.31 7.11 14.73
CA ASP A 93 6.40 6.66 13.86
C ASP A 93 6.63 5.16 14.06
N MET A 94 5.97 4.35 13.24
CA MET A 94 5.99 2.90 13.40
C MET A 94 7.36 2.28 13.10
N SER A 95 8.25 2.99 12.40
CA SER A 95 9.62 2.50 12.14
C SER A 95 10.40 2.26 13.43
N SER A 96 10.09 2.99 14.51
CA SER A 96 10.72 2.76 15.82
C SER A 96 10.33 1.41 16.45
N LEU A 97 9.15 0.87 16.12
CA LEU A 97 8.71 -0.41 16.67
C LEU A 97 9.51 -1.59 16.10
N SER A 98 10.00 -1.49 14.86
CA SER A 98 10.87 -2.52 14.27
C SER A 98 12.24 -2.60 14.93
N ASP A 99 12.75 -1.49 15.48
CA ASP A 99 14.05 -1.47 16.18
C ASP A 99 14.02 -2.31 17.48
N HIS A 100 12.83 -2.50 18.05
CA HIS A 100 12.62 -3.18 19.32
C HIS A 100 11.98 -4.56 19.20
N ARG A 101 11.53 -4.96 18.01
CA ARG A 101 10.86 -6.24 17.77
C ARG A 101 11.55 -7.02 16.65
N PRO A 102 12.46 -7.94 16.99
CA PRO A 102 13.16 -8.73 15.98
C PRO A 102 12.20 -9.64 15.21
N MET A 103 12.62 -10.07 14.02
CA MET A 103 11.87 -11.06 13.24
C MET A 103 12.00 -12.44 13.89
N GLU A 104 10.89 -13.15 14.01
CA GLU A 104 10.86 -14.51 14.54
C GLU A 104 10.43 -15.48 13.43
N PHE A 105 11.23 -16.52 13.22
CA PHE A 105 10.98 -17.51 12.18
C PHE A 105 10.31 -18.74 12.78
N SER A 106 9.27 -19.21 12.09
CA SER A 106 8.62 -20.48 12.37
C SER A 106 8.41 -21.23 11.05
N ASP A 107 7.94 -22.48 11.12
CA ASP A 107 7.89 -23.33 9.93
C ASP A 107 6.92 -22.78 8.87
N GLY A 108 7.48 -22.16 7.83
CA GLY A 108 6.72 -21.57 6.72
C GLY A 108 6.24 -20.14 6.95
N PHE A 109 6.66 -19.49 8.05
CA PHE A 109 6.25 -18.13 8.37
C PHE A 109 7.37 -17.28 8.95
N VAL A 110 7.23 -15.97 8.80
CA VAL A 110 7.97 -14.98 9.58
C VAL A 110 6.99 -14.10 10.34
N GLU A 111 7.28 -13.86 11.61
CA GLU A 111 6.61 -12.88 12.44
C GLU A 111 7.44 -11.59 12.44
N VAL A 112 6.82 -10.48 12.05
CA VAL A 112 7.51 -9.19 11.89
C VAL A 112 6.70 -8.06 12.47
N SER A 113 7.38 -7.00 12.91
CA SER A 113 6.71 -5.75 13.31
C SER A 113 5.96 -5.14 12.13
N GLY A 114 4.79 -4.55 12.40
CA GLY A 114 4.06 -3.77 11.38
C GLY A 114 4.84 -2.55 10.87
N GLY A 115 5.86 -2.10 11.60
CA GLY A 115 6.76 -1.02 11.20
C GLY A 115 7.95 -1.44 10.33
N THR A 116 8.17 -2.74 10.14
CA THR A 116 9.32 -3.27 9.37
C THR A 116 9.14 -3.01 7.88
N LEU A 117 10.22 -2.67 7.18
CA LEU A 117 10.22 -2.54 5.72
C LEU A 117 10.23 -3.92 5.03
N TRP A 118 9.56 -4.06 3.90
CA TRP A 118 9.58 -5.30 3.12
C TRP A 118 10.97 -5.68 2.61
N GLU A 119 11.85 -4.69 2.36
CA GLU A 119 13.26 -4.93 2.02
C GLU A 119 13.99 -5.68 3.15
N ASP A 120 13.85 -5.23 4.40
CA ASP A 120 14.44 -5.89 5.56
C ASP A 120 13.90 -7.31 5.73
N VAL A 121 12.58 -7.49 5.52
CA VAL A 121 11.93 -8.81 5.55
C VAL A 121 12.54 -9.73 4.49
N LEU A 122 12.69 -9.26 3.25
CA LEU A 122 13.29 -10.04 2.17
C LEU A 122 14.71 -10.47 2.52
N VAL A 123 15.57 -9.50 2.85
CA VAL A 123 17.00 -9.73 3.11
C VAL A 123 17.19 -10.73 4.24
N ARG A 124 16.49 -10.57 5.37
CA ARG A 124 16.60 -11.46 6.53
C ARG A 124 16.04 -12.85 6.24
N CYS A 125 14.86 -12.95 5.61
CA CYS A 125 14.27 -14.25 5.27
C CYS A 125 15.19 -15.08 4.36
N VAL A 126 15.74 -14.46 3.31
CA VAL A 126 16.62 -15.16 2.36
C VAL A 126 17.91 -15.57 3.04
N ALA A 127 18.56 -14.66 3.76
CA ALA A 127 19.86 -14.91 4.39
C ALA A 127 19.80 -15.96 5.50
N GLU A 128 18.73 -15.98 6.31
CA GLU A 128 18.66 -16.85 7.49
C GLU A 128 17.86 -18.14 7.28
N GLN A 129 16.89 -18.13 6.37
CA GLN A 129 15.96 -19.25 6.18
C GLN A 129 16.00 -19.86 4.78
N GLY A 130 16.66 -19.23 3.80
CA GLY A 130 16.56 -19.62 2.39
C GLY A 130 15.11 -19.54 1.87
N LYS A 131 14.29 -18.67 2.48
CA LYS A 131 12.87 -18.52 2.20
C LYS A 131 12.56 -17.05 1.91
N ALA A 132 11.42 -16.77 1.29
CA ALA A 132 10.95 -15.42 1.02
C ALA A 132 9.41 -15.35 1.06
N PRO A 133 8.81 -14.18 1.37
CA PRO A 133 7.41 -13.93 1.05
C PRO A 133 7.07 -14.22 -0.42
N ARG A 134 5.83 -14.59 -0.69
CA ARG A 134 5.38 -14.99 -2.04
C ARG A 134 4.55 -13.94 -2.79
N SER A 135 4.12 -12.88 -2.11
CA SER A 135 3.39 -11.76 -2.70
C SER A 135 4.02 -10.45 -2.26
N TRP A 136 4.23 -9.54 -3.21
CA TRP A 136 5.09 -8.38 -3.06
C TRP A 136 4.42 -7.07 -3.50
N THR A 137 5.15 -5.98 -3.31
CA THR A 137 4.97 -4.69 -3.96
C THR A 137 6.20 -4.40 -4.81
N ASP A 138 6.06 -3.66 -5.91
CA ASP A 138 7.20 -3.31 -6.79
C ASP A 138 8.32 -2.57 -6.04
N TYR A 139 7.92 -1.76 -5.06
CA TYR A 139 8.83 -1.03 -4.18
C TYR A 139 8.86 -1.69 -2.79
N LEU A 140 10.06 -2.00 -2.30
CA LEU A 140 10.27 -2.71 -1.03
C LEU A 140 10.52 -1.78 0.17
N GLY A 141 10.78 -0.49 -0.06
CA GLY A 141 10.86 0.56 0.97
C GLY A 141 9.49 0.95 1.54
N LEU A 142 8.59 -0.02 1.69
CA LEU A 142 7.26 0.13 2.28
C LEU A 142 7.17 -0.71 3.55
N THR A 143 6.46 -0.21 4.56
CA THR A 143 6.25 -0.95 5.81
C THR A 143 5.17 -2.01 5.66
N VAL A 144 5.33 -3.15 6.33
CA VAL A 144 4.36 -4.25 6.41
C VAL A 144 2.94 -3.77 6.76
N GLY A 145 2.79 -3.02 7.86
CA GLY A 145 1.48 -2.52 8.29
C GLY A 145 0.85 -1.54 7.30
N GLY A 146 1.67 -0.76 6.60
CA GLY A 146 1.23 0.20 5.59
C GLY A 146 0.65 -0.48 4.34
N THR A 147 1.32 -1.49 3.80
CA THR A 147 0.81 -2.20 2.62
C THR A 147 -0.38 -3.10 2.95
N LEU A 148 -0.37 -3.78 4.10
CA LEU A 148 -1.49 -4.60 4.58
C LEU A 148 -2.75 -3.77 4.89
N SER A 149 -2.59 -2.49 5.24
CA SER A 149 -3.73 -1.57 5.40
C SER A 149 -4.35 -1.15 4.06
N ASN A 150 -3.72 -1.47 2.93
CA ASN A 150 -4.23 -1.17 1.58
C ASN A 150 -4.56 -2.46 0.81
N ALA A 151 -3.53 -3.17 0.35
CA ALA A 151 -3.61 -4.51 -0.24
C ALA A 151 -2.21 -5.10 -0.38
N GLY A 152 -1.30 -4.34 -1.00
CA GLY A 152 0.04 -4.80 -1.39
C GLY A 152 -0.02 -5.63 -2.67
N VAL A 153 0.13 -4.99 -3.82
CA VAL A 153 -0.04 -5.59 -5.15
C VAL A 153 1.24 -5.44 -5.96
N SER A 154 1.56 -6.48 -6.72
CA SER A 154 2.64 -6.56 -7.72
C SER A 154 2.37 -7.77 -8.63
N GLY A 155 3.27 -8.06 -9.58
CA GLY A 155 3.12 -9.10 -10.58
C GLY A 155 2.91 -10.54 -10.09
N GLN A 156 3.05 -10.86 -8.81
CA GLN A 156 2.71 -12.20 -8.25
C GLN A 156 1.26 -12.29 -7.74
N THR A 157 0.53 -11.17 -7.72
CA THR A 157 -0.81 -11.09 -7.14
C THR A 157 -1.82 -11.99 -7.85
N PHE A 158 -1.67 -12.19 -9.15
CA PHE A 158 -2.55 -13.09 -9.90
C PHE A 158 -2.46 -14.55 -9.42
N ARG A 159 -1.33 -14.95 -8.81
CA ARG A 159 -1.06 -16.33 -8.38
C ARG A 159 -1.25 -16.55 -6.89
N TYR A 160 -0.93 -15.57 -6.06
CA TYR A 160 -0.97 -15.72 -4.60
C TYR A 160 -1.96 -14.79 -3.92
N GLY A 161 -2.69 -13.98 -4.70
CA GLY A 161 -3.40 -12.82 -4.19
C GLY A 161 -2.44 -11.72 -3.70
N PRO A 162 -2.99 -10.55 -3.30
CA PRO A 162 -2.20 -9.46 -2.72
C PRO A 162 -1.55 -9.88 -1.39
N GLN A 163 -0.69 -9.03 -0.83
CA GLN A 163 -0.07 -9.28 0.48
C GLN A 163 -1.09 -9.54 1.58
N THR A 164 -2.27 -8.90 1.53
CA THR A 164 -3.38 -9.13 2.46
C THR A 164 -3.93 -10.57 2.45
N ASN A 165 -3.75 -11.33 1.37
CA ASN A 165 -4.09 -12.77 1.29
C ASN A 165 -2.98 -13.67 1.86
N ASN A 166 -1.82 -13.10 2.20
CA ASN A 166 -0.60 -13.84 2.55
C ASN A 166 -0.17 -13.65 4.00
N VAL A 167 -1.12 -13.30 4.86
CA VAL A 167 -0.96 -13.13 6.31
C VAL A 167 -1.88 -14.11 7.02
N SER A 168 -1.37 -14.76 8.06
CA SER A 168 -2.13 -15.74 8.85
C SER A 168 -2.62 -15.19 10.19
N GLU A 169 -1.95 -14.17 10.72
CA GLU A 169 -2.25 -13.59 12.02
C GLU A 169 -1.75 -12.14 12.08
N LEU A 170 -2.50 -11.30 12.79
CA LEU A 170 -2.16 -9.91 13.09
C LEU A 170 -2.23 -9.67 14.59
N GLU A 171 -1.31 -8.85 15.11
CA GLU A 171 -1.45 -8.20 16.41
C GLU A 171 -1.86 -6.74 16.16
N ILE A 172 -3.02 -6.36 16.68
CA ILE A 172 -3.64 -5.06 16.40
C ILE A 172 -3.94 -4.35 17.70
N VAL A 173 -3.54 -3.09 17.80
CA VAL A 173 -3.93 -2.22 18.91
C VAL A 173 -5.13 -1.38 18.48
N THR A 174 -6.28 -1.59 19.12
CA THR A 174 -7.52 -0.86 18.85
C THR A 174 -7.56 0.50 19.56
N VAL A 175 -8.55 1.35 19.28
CA VAL A 175 -8.65 2.68 19.90
C VAL A 175 -8.85 2.61 21.43
N SER A 176 -9.45 1.54 21.95
CA SER A 176 -9.60 1.31 23.40
C SER A 176 -8.25 1.08 24.10
N GLY A 177 -7.19 0.85 23.33
CA GLY A 177 -5.88 0.44 23.82
C GLY A 177 -5.82 -1.04 24.18
N ASP A 178 -6.71 -1.86 23.59
CA ASP A 178 -6.62 -3.32 23.69
C ASP A 178 -5.65 -3.82 22.62
N THR A 179 -4.73 -4.71 23.01
CA THR A 179 -3.87 -5.43 22.07
C THR A 179 -4.52 -6.77 21.75
N VAL A 180 -5.01 -6.90 20.52
CA VAL A 180 -5.81 -8.03 20.07
C VAL A 180 -5.00 -8.86 19.08
N LEU A 181 -4.86 -10.15 19.38
CA LEU A 181 -4.39 -11.15 18.42
C LEU A 181 -5.58 -11.60 17.57
N CYS A 182 -5.45 -11.52 16.25
CA CYS A 182 -6.53 -11.90 15.34
C CYS A 182 -6.01 -12.68 14.11
N SER A 183 -6.81 -13.62 13.64
CA SER A 183 -6.59 -14.51 12.51
C SER A 183 -7.94 -14.87 11.88
N GLU A 184 -7.96 -15.71 10.85
CA GLU A 184 -9.23 -16.20 10.28
C GLU A 184 -10.13 -16.94 11.28
N THR A 185 -9.57 -17.48 12.36
CA THR A 185 -10.30 -18.30 13.35
C THR A 185 -10.41 -17.64 14.73
N GLN A 186 -9.70 -16.55 14.98
CA GLN A 186 -9.71 -15.82 16.24
C GLN A 186 -9.91 -14.32 15.96
N ASN A 187 -10.92 -13.69 16.58
CA ASN A 187 -11.22 -12.26 16.33
C ASN A 187 -11.29 -11.91 14.83
N ALA A 188 -11.86 -12.83 14.03
CA ALA A 188 -11.79 -12.82 12.57
C ALA A 188 -12.36 -11.54 11.94
N ASP A 189 -13.39 -10.95 12.55
CA ASP A 189 -13.92 -9.68 12.06
C ASP A 189 -12.88 -8.55 12.10
N LEU A 190 -12.09 -8.42 13.17
CA LEU A 190 -11.03 -7.41 13.26
C LEU A 190 -9.88 -7.72 12.28
N PHE A 191 -9.54 -9.00 12.11
CA PHE A 191 -8.53 -9.46 11.14
C PHE A 191 -8.90 -9.01 9.72
N PHE A 192 -10.08 -9.39 9.24
CA PHE A 192 -10.55 -9.03 7.89
C PHE A 192 -10.97 -7.56 7.75
N ALA A 193 -11.31 -6.87 8.84
CA ALA A 193 -11.53 -5.42 8.83
C ALA A 193 -10.21 -4.69 8.54
N SER A 194 -9.12 -5.13 9.17
CA SER A 194 -7.84 -4.41 9.13
C SER A 194 -7.05 -4.63 7.85
N LEU A 195 -7.18 -5.80 7.22
CA LEU A 195 -6.62 -6.09 5.90
C LEU A 195 -7.36 -5.28 4.82
N GLY A 196 -6.67 -4.29 4.23
CA GLY A 196 -7.29 -3.28 3.37
C GLY A 196 -8.16 -2.26 4.12
N GLY A 197 -8.03 -2.19 5.44
CA GLY A 197 -8.87 -1.36 6.31
C GLY A 197 -8.48 0.11 6.39
N LEU A 198 -7.50 0.56 5.62
CA LEU A 198 -7.05 1.95 5.55
C LEU A 198 -6.65 2.55 6.92
N GLY A 199 -6.21 1.71 7.85
CA GLY A 199 -5.86 2.07 9.23
C GLY A 199 -7.04 2.45 10.13
N GLN A 200 -8.28 2.16 9.72
CA GLN A 200 -9.48 2.68 10.39
C GLN A 200 -9.89 1.94 11.67
N PHE A 201 -9.41 0.71 11.86
CA PHE A 201 -9.91 -0.20 12.90
C PHE A 201 -8.86 -0.55 13.97
N GLY A 202 -7.62 -0.10 13.79
CA GLY A 202 -6.53 -0.32 14.72
C GLY A 202 -5.17 -0.13 14.06
N VAL A 203 -4.12 -0.22 14.87
CA VAL A 203 -2.72 -0.15 14.42
C VAL A 203 -2.14 -1.56 14.39
N ILE A 204 -1.72 -2.02 13.22
CA ILE A 204 -1.04 -3.30 13.05
C ILE A 204 0.37 -3.17 13.64
N THR A 205 0.65 -3.94 14.70
CA THR A 205 1.93 -3.95 15.42
C THR A 205 2.73 -5.23 15.17
N ARG A 206 2.07 -6.32 14.76
CA ARG A 206 2.70 -7.54 14.22
C ARG A 206 1.91 -8.09 13.04
N ALA A 207 2.61 -8.74 12.11
CA ALA A 207 2.01 -9.67 11.16
C ALA A 207 2.79 -11.00 11.12
N ARG A 208 2.08 -12.12 10.99
CA ARG A 208 2.66 -13.43 10.66
C ARG A 208 2.46 -13.70 9.17
N ILE A 209 3.53 -13.60 8.40
CA ILE A 209 3.54 -13.62 6.93
C ILE A 209 3.97 -15.01 6.42
N LEU A 210 3.29 -15.50 5.40
CA LEU A 210 3.62 -16.76 4.73
C LEU A 210 4.93 -16.67 3.95
N LEU A 211 5.76 -17.70 4.07
CA LEU A 211 7.02 -17.86 3.36
C LEU A 211 6.98 -19.07 2.41
N GLN A 212 7.72 -18.97 1.32
CA GLN A 212 8.05 -20.07 0.41
C GLN A 212 9.57 -20.21 0.27
N PRO A 213 10.11 -21.34 -0.23
CA PRO A 213 11.51 -21.42 -0.63
C PRO A 213 11.87 -20.28 -1.59
N ALA A 214 12.98 -19.59 -1.33
CA ALA A 214 13.44 -18.54 -2.22
C ALA A 214 14.06 -19.18 -3.48
N PRO A 215 13.63 -18.78 -4.70
CA PRO A 215 14.29 -19.25 -5.91
C PRO A 215 15.71 -18.65 -6.02
N ASP A 216 16.66 -19.43 -6.53
CA ASP A 216 18.04 -18.96 -6.69
C ASP A 216 18.18 -17.88 -7.77
N MET A 217 17.33 -17.94 -8.81
CA MET A 217 17.45 -17.10 -10.01
C MET A 217 16.08 -16.75 -10.59
N VAL A 218 16.00 -15.59 -11.24
CA VAL A 218 14.82 -15.14 -12.01
C VAL A 218 15.21 -14.94 -13.47
N ARG A 219 14.42 -15.49 -14.40
CA ARG A 219 14.50 -15.14 -15.82
C ARG A 219 13.57 -13.96 -16.09
N TRP A 220 14.14 -12.77 -16.28
CA TRP A 220 13.36 -11.57 -16.56
C TRP A 220 13.22 -11.33 -18.08
N ILE A 221 11.97 -11.23 -18.54
CA ILE A 221 11.62 -11.10 -19.96
C ILE A 221 10.76 -9.84 -20.15
N ARG A 222 10.98 -9.14 -21.26
CA ARG A 222 10.10 -8.07 -21.73
C ARG A 222 9.81 -8.27 -23.22
N VAL A 223 8.54 -8.11 -23.57
CA VAL A 223 8.04 -8.18 -24.95
C VAL A 223 7.26 -6.90 -25.25
N VAL A 224 7.27 -6.47 -26.51
CA VAL A 224 6.62 -5.22 -26.93
C VAL A 224 5.48 -5.55 -27.87
N TYR A 225 4.33 -4.94 -27.60
CA TYR A 225 3.14 -4.99 -28.44
C TYR A 225 2.88 -3.60 -29.02
N SER A 226 2.49 -3.53 -30.29
CA SER A 226 1.99 -2.28 -30.89
C SER A 226 0.50 -2.07 -30.64
N GLU A 227 -0.26 -3.17 -30.50
CA GLU A 227 -1.71 -3.16 -30.34
C GLU A 227 -2.11 -3.57 -28.92
N PHE A 228 -2.92 -2.74 -28.25
CA PHE A 228 -3.37 -3.00 -26.88
C PHE A 228 -4.23 -4.25 -26.76
N GLU A 229 -5.11 -4.51 -27.74
CA GLU A 229 -5.99 -5.69 -27.73
C GLU A 229 -5.20 -7.01 -27.72
N VAL A 230 -4.05 -7.04 -28.41
CA VAL A 230 -3.17 -8.22 -28.43
C VAL A 230 -2.43 -8.36 -27.11
N TYR A 231 -1.89 -7.26 -26.57
CA TYR A 231 -1.26 -7.24 -25.25
C TYR A 231 -2.22 -7.73 -24.15
N ALA A 232 -3.43 -7.16 -24.10
CA ALA A 232 -4.43 -7.46 -23.09
C ALA A 232 -4.83 -8.94 -23.16
N LYS A 233 -5.12 -9.43 -24.37
CA LYS A 233 -5.43 -10.84 -24.59
C LYS A 233 -4.31 -11.76 -24.10
N ASP A 234 -3.06 -11.50 -24.46
CA ASP A 234 -1.93 -12.34 -24.05
C ASP A 234 -1.66 -12.24 -22.54
N ALA A 235 -1.84 -11.07 -21.92
CA ALA A 235 -1.68 -10.88 -20.49
C ALA A 235 -2.76 -11.65 -19.68
N GLU A 236 -4.04 -11.51 -20.05
CA GLU A 236 -5.17 -12.22 -19.44
C GLU A 236 -5.03 -13.72 -19.59
N PHE A 237 -4.59 -14.14 -20.76
CA PHE A 237 -4.22 -15.50 -21.02
C PHE A 237 -3.17 -15.86 -19.95
N LEU A 238 -1.96 -15.29 -19.94
CA LEU A 238 -0.87 -15.68 -19.04
C LEU A 238 -1.24 -15.76 -17.55
N VAL A 239 -2.02 -14.80 -17.02
CA VAL A 239 -2.38 -14.76 -15.59
C VAL A 239 -3.41 -15.80 -15.18
N THR A 240 -4.09 -16.41 -16.15
CA THR A 240 -5.15 -17.38 -15.86
C THR A 240 -4.66 -18.82 -15.94
N ARG A 241 -3.34 -19.04 -16.13
CA ARG A 241 -2.69 -20.36 -16.11
C ARG A 241 -2.76 -21.09 -14.78
N GLY A 242 -2.84 -22.42 -14.88
CA GLY A 242 -2.61 -23.30 -13.75
C GLY A 242 -1.18 -23.13 -13.21
N ASP A 243 -1.05 -23.30 -11.90
CA ASP A 243 0.17 -23.02 -11.14
C ASP A 243 1.45 -23.68 -11.70
N ASP A 244 1.37 -24.89 -12.25
CA ASP A 244 2.57 -25.60 -12.75
C ASP A 244 3.02 -25.14 -14.15
N ASP A 245 2.18 -24.39 -14.87
CA ASP A 245 2.39 -23.98 -16.26
C ASP A 245 2.28 -22.44 -16.46
N SER A 246 2.40 -21.66 -15.40
CA SER A 246 2.36 -20.19 -15.45
C SER A 246 3.76 -19.58 -15.24
N PHE A 247 3.88 -18.28 -15.52
CA PHE A 247 5.00 -17.49 -15.02
C PHE A 247 4.85 -17.24 -13.51
N ASP A 248 5.93 -16.83 -12.85
CA ASP A 248 5.87 -16.47 -11.42
C ASP A 248 5.57 -14.97 -11.21
N TYR A 249 5.63 -14.17 -12.29
CA TYR A 249 5.44 -12.72 -12.28
C TYR A 249 4.92 -12.23 -13.63
N ILE A 250 3.82 -11.46 -13.64
CA ILE A 250 3.27 -10.84 -14.85
C ILE A 250 2.90 -9.39 -14.58
N GLU A 251 3.48 -8.49 -15.37
CA GLU A 251 3.11 -7.06 -15.43
C GLU A 251 3.30 -6.54 -16.85
N GLY A 252 2.76 -5.35 -17.11
CA GLY A 252 3.10 -4.56 -18.27
C GLY A 252 2.91 -3.07 -18.00
N PHE A 253 3.41 -2.24 -18.90
CA PHE A 253 3.28 -0.80 -18.82
C PHE A 253 3.19 -0.21 -20.22
N ALA A 254 2.39 0.84 -20.36
CA ALA A 254 2.38 1.67 -21.57
C ALA A 254 3.58 2.64 -21.50
N PHE A 255 4.26 2.81 -22.63
CA PHE A 255 5.34 3.79 -22.79
C PHE A 255 5.16 4.56 -24.09
N VAL A 256 5.73 5.75 -24.17
CA VAL A 256 5.62 6.63 -25.34
C VAL A 256 6.46 6.05 -26.48
N ASN A 257 5.87 5.97 -27.68
CA ASN A 257 6.64 5.65 -28.88
C ASN A 257 7.51 6.86 -29.29
N GLY A 258 8.67 7.00 -28.65
CA GLY A 258 9.60 8.10 -28.86
C GLY A 258 10.93 7.89 -28.17
N SER A 259 11.86 8.82 -28.38
CA SER A 259 13.22 8.78 -27.82
C SER A 259 13.35 9.48 -26.46
N ASP A 260 12.23 9.83 -25.82
CA ASP A 260 12.24 10.41 -24.47
C ASP A 260 12.94 9.43 -23.52
N PRO A 261 14.00 9.83 -22.80
CA PRO A 261 14.78 8.91 -21.98
C PRO A 261 14.03 8.38 -20.75
N VAL A 262 12.95 9.05 -20.33
CA VAL A 262 12.17 8.72 -19.13
C VAL A 262 10.93 7.91 -19.50
N ASN A 263 10.19 8.33 -20.53
CA ASN A 263 8.90 7.74 -20.90
C ASN A 263 8.93 6.98 -22.22
N GLY A 264 10.02 7.09 -22.99
CA GLY A 264 10.14 6.53 -24.34
C GLY A 264 10.77 5.13 -24.39
N TRP A 265 11.22 4.73 -25.57
CA TRP A 265 11.94 3.47 -25.80
C TRP A 265 13.13 3.22 -24.85
N PRO A 266 13.94 4.21 -24.44
CA PRO A 266 15.01 3.99 -23.47
C PRO A 266 14.56 3.47 -22.10
N SER A 267 13.28 3.64 -21.73
CA SER A 267 12.70 3.08 -20.49
C SER A 267 12.46 1.56 -20.56
N VAL A 268 12.66 0.95 -21.74
CA VAL A 268 12.45 -0.47 -22.00
C VAL A 268 13.79 -1.19 -22.25
N PRO A 269 14.54 -1.62 -21.22
CA PRO A 269 15.62 -2.58 -21.41
C PRO A 269 15.08 -3.88 -22.02
N ILE A 270 15.41 -4.13 -23.28
CA ILE A 270 15.21 -5.43 -23.95
C ILE A 270 16.61 -5.98 -24.22
N GLY A 271 16.92 -7.15 -23.66
CA GLY A 271 18.18 -7.83 -23.95
C GLY A 271 18.22 -8.24 -25.42
N ALA A 272 19.37 -8.06 -26.08
CA ALA A 272 19.55 -8.50 -27.46
C ALA A 272 19.30 -10.02 -27.56
N GLY A 273 18.23 -10.43 -28.27
CA GLY A 273 17.94 -11.84 -28.58
C GLY A 273 16.74 -12.51 -27.88
N GLN A 274 15.87 -11.78 -27.18
CA GLN A 274 14.63 -12.37 -26.63
C GLN A 274 13.54 -12.57 -27.71
N VAL A 275 12.93 -13.76 -27.79
CA VAL A 275 11.81 -14.12 -28.70
C VAL A 275 10.73 -14.87 -27.89
N PHE A 276 9.45 -14.58 -28.16
CA PHE A 276 8.28 -15.11 -27.44
C PHE A 276 7.61 -16.28 -28.16
N ASP A 277 7.07 -17.25 -27.41
CA ASP A 277 6.34 -18.43 -27.90
C ASP A 277 4.88 -18.40 -27.38
N PRO A 278 3.89 -18.14 -28.26
CA PRO A 278 2.50 -17.86 -27.88
C PRO A 278 1.64 -19.08 -27.54
N ASP A 279 2.14 -20.32 -27.68
CA ASP A 279 1.33 -21.54 -27.54
C ASP A 279 1.02 -21.96 -26.08
N ARG A 280 1.36 -21.10 -25.09
CA ARG A 280 1.51 -21.53 -23.69
C ARG A 280 0.41 -21.15 -22.69
N ILE A 281 -0.86 -20.92 -23.07
CA ILE A 281 -1.86 -20.49 -22.06
C ILE A 281 -3.33 -21.10 -22.15
N PRO A 282 -4.08 -21.39 -21.03
CA PRO A 282 -5.44 -20.89 -20.61
C PRO A 282 -5.72 -20.84 -19.05
N THR A 283 -6.98 -21.00 -18.48
CA THR A 283 -7.79 -20.07 -17.58
C THR A 283 -8.34 -20.39 -16.09
N GLY A 284 -8.44 -19.40 -15.12
CA GLY A 284 -9.58 -19.05 -14.12
C GLY A 284 -9.40 -18.84 -12.54
N TRP A 285 -10.09 -17.90 -11.79
CA TRP A 285 -9.91 -17.46 -10.30
C TRP A 285 -11.13 -16.89 -9.37
N ASP A 286 -10.94 -16.56 -8.02
CA ASP A 286 -11.88 -16.37 -6.80
C ASP A 286 -11.91 -14.96 -6.01
N SER A 287 -12.90 -14.64 -5.09
CA SER A 287 -13.44 -13.27 -4.73
C SER A 287 -13.72 -12.75 -3.25
N ARG A 288 -13.10 -13.18 -2.13
CA ARG A 288 -13.62 -12.93 -0.73
C ARG A 288 -13.14 -11.72 0.15
N THR A 289 -12.35 -10.74 -0.31
CA THR A 289 -11.65 -9.75 0.57
C THR A 289 -12.36 -8.38 0.77
N SER A 290 -11.86 -7.50 1.67
CA SER A 290 -12.33 -6.08 1.83
C SER A 290 -11.73 -5.12 0.79
N VAL A 291 -10.84 -5.62 -0.07
CA VAL A 291 -10.37 -4.85 -1.23
C VAL A 291 -11.57 -4.60 -2.13
N VAL A 292 -11.73 -3.35 -2.58
CA VAL A 292 -12.78 -3.02 -3.54
C VAL A 292 -12.20 -3.15 -4.94
N LEU A 293 -12.79 -4.03 -5.74
CA LEU A 293 -12.41 -4.35 -7.11
C LEU A 293 -13.59 -4.06 -8.05
N PRO A 294 -13.36 -3.82 -9.35
CA PRO A 294 -14.42 -3.85 -10.36
C PRO A 294 -15.14 -5.23 -10.40
N GLU A 295 -16.36 -5.27 -10.90
CA GLU A 295 -17.11 -6.50 -11.15
C GLU A 295 -16.48 -7.29 -12.32
N GLY A 296 -16.06 -8.53 -12.09
CA GLY A 296 -15.49 -9.43 -13.11
C GLY A 296 -14.49 -10.43 -12.53
N GLU A 297 -14.25 -11.56 -13.22
CA GLU A 297 -13.23 -12.55 -12.83
C GLU A 297 -11.79 -12.05 -13.08
N ILE A 298 -11.61 -11.13 -14.02
CA ILE A 298 -10.34 -10.47 -14.32
C ILE A 298 -10.56 -8.96 -14.28
N PHE A 299 -9.66 -8.25 -13.61
CA PHE A 299 -9.60 -6.80 -13.58
C PHE A 299 -8.14 -6.34 -13.71
N TYR A 300 -7.95 -5.09 -14.14
CA TYR A 300 -6.62 -4.51 -14.31
C TYR A 300 -6.31 -3.51 -13.20
N LEU A 301 -5.10 -3.60 -12.63
CA LEU A 301 -4.52 -2.50 -11.86
C LEU A 301 -3.90 -1.50 -12.83
N VAL A 302 -4.38 -0.25 -12.81
CA VAL A 302 -3.80 0.86 -13.57
C VAL A 302 -3.15 1.85 -12.60
N ALA A 303 -1.87 2.14 -12.80
CA ALA A 303 -1.12 3.11 -12.00
C ALA A 303 -0.40 4.13 -12.89
N LEU A 304 -0.77 5.40 -12.77
CA LEU A 304 -0.10 6.51 -13.45
C LEU A 304 0.99 7.08 -12.54
N LEU A 305 2.22 6.58 -12.70
CA LEU A 305 3.36 6.93 -11.86
C LEU A 305 3.98 8.27 -12.30
N ARG A 306 3.31 9.37 -11.98
CA ARG A 306 3.72 10.72 -12.39
C ARG A 306 4.97 11.18 -11.63
N PHE A 307 6.00 11.57 -12.36
CA PHE A 307 7.15 12.33 -11.87
C PHE A 307 7.35 13.55 -12.74
N ASN A 308 7.68 14.69 -12.13
CA ASN A 308 7.96 15.93 -12.82
C ASN A 308 9.05 16.70 -12.10
N ARG A 309 9.74 17.59 -12.82
CA ARG A 309 10.60 18.58 -12.17
C ARG A 309 9.75 19.45 -11.23
N PRO A 310 10.28 19.86 -10.06
CA PRO A 310 9.58 20.80 -9.20
C PRO A 310 9.23 22.10 -9.93
N PHE A 311 8.11 22.72 -9.58
CA PHE A 311 7.77 24.05 -10.06
C PHE A 311 8.88 25.06 -9.67
N PRO A 312 9.32 25.96 -10.56
CA PRO A 312 8.73 26.29 -11.87
C PRO A 312 9.30 25.53 -13.07
N ASP A 313 10.28 24.64 -12.89
CA ASP A 313 10.91 23.90 -14.00
C ASP A 313 10.04 22.78 -14.57
N GLY A 314 9.00 22.39 -13.83
CA GLY A 314 7.90 21.53 -14.28
C GLY A 314 6.53 22.16 -13.99
N PRO A 315 5.44 21.46 -14.35
CA PRO A 315 4.09 21.97 -14.12
C PRO A 315 3.80 22.15 -12.62
N PRO A 316 2.96 23.13 -12.25
CA PRO A 316 2.32 23.17 -10.93
C PRO A 316 1.67 21.82 -10.59
N VAL A 317 1.70 21.44 -9.32
CA VAL A 317 1.11 20.16 -8.86
C VAL A 317 -0.41 20.18 -9.07
N GLU A 318 -1.03 21.35 -8.99
CA GLU A 318 -2.46 21.59 -9.22
C GLU A 318 -2.89 21.17 -10.63
N ASP A 319 -2.04 21.39 -11.65
CA ASP A 319 -2.33 20.99 -13.03
C ASP A 319 -2.33 19.46 -13.16
N LEU A 320 -1.40 18.78 -12.47
CA LEU A 320 -1.34 17.32 -12.45
C LEU A 320 -2.55 16.71 -11.72
N ILE A 321 -3.01 17.35 -10.65
CA ILE A 321 -4.22 16.95 -9.92
C ILE A 321 -5.45 17.16 -10.81
N ALA A 322 -5.53 18.28 -11.54
CA ALA A 322 -6.62 18.54 -12.47
C ALA A 322 -6.68 17.46 -13.57
N GLN A 323 -5.53 17.07 -14.16
CA GLN A 323 -5.47 15.98 -15.13
C GLN A 323 -5.93 14.63 -14.54
N ASN A 324 -5.55 14.31 -13.30
CA ASN A 324 -6.03 13.09 -12.64
C ASN A 324 -7.56 13.12 -12.46
N LYS A 325 -8.11 14.28 -12.09
CA LYS A 325 -9.55 14.47 -11.97
C LYS A 325 -10.26 14.31 -13.33
N GLU A 326 -9.70 14.84 -14.42
CA GLU A 326 -10.27 14.67 -15.76
C GLU A 326 -10.35 13.19 -16.18
N ILE A 327 -9.34 12.38 -15.83
CA ILE A 327 -9.35 10.93 -16.09
C ILE A 327 -10.49 10.25 -15.32
N ILE A 328 -10.63 10.56 -14.03
CA ILE A 328 -11.69 10.03 -13.16
C ILE A 328 -13.07 10.44 -13.70
N ASP A 329 -13.26 11.73 -14.01
CA ASP A 329 -14.52 12.27 -14.53
C ASP A 329 -14.88 11.64 -15.90
N CYS A 330 -13.87 11.36 -16.74
CA CYS A 330 -14.05 10.62 -17.99
C CYS A 330 -14.53 9.19 -17.71
N CYS A 331 -13.93 8.49 -16.75
CA CYS A 331 -14.36 7.14 -16.39
C CYS A 331 -15.80 7.12 -15.85
N GLU A 332 -16.16 8.05 -14.98
CA GLU A 332 -17.52 8.18 -14.46
C GLU A 332 -18.53 8.50 -15.57
N THR A 333 -18.19 9.43 -16.47
CA THR A 333 -19.07 9.87 -17.57
C THR A 333 -19.35 8.76 -18.57
N ASN A 334 -18.35 7.92 -18.86
CA ASN A 334 -18.49 6.79 -19.77
C ASN A 334 -19.03 5.52 -19.08
N GLY A 335 -19.29 5.57 -17.78
CA GLY A 335 -19.81 4.44 -17.01
C GLY A 335 -18.83 3.27 -16.92
N TYR A 336 -17.52 3.52 -16.94
CA TYR A 336 -16.53 2.48 -16.68
C TYR A 336 -16.63 2.03 -15.22
N ASP A 337 -16.61 0.72 -15.01
CA ASP A 337 -16.54 0.16 -13.66
C ASP A 337 -15.09 0.18 -13.17
N PHE A 338 -14.77 1.18 -12.34
CA PHE A 338 -13.45 1.35 -11.76
C PHE A 338 -13.54 1.65 -10.27
N LYS A 339 -12.48 1.30 -9.55
CA LYS A 339 -12.27 1.65 -8.14
C LYS A 339 -10.86 2.19 -7.98
N MET A 340 -10.71 3.27 -7.23
CA MET A 340 -9.37 3.82 -6.96
C MET A 340 -8.63 2.92 -5.96
N TYR A 341 -7.45 2.44 -6.33
CA TYR A 341 -6.49 1.89 -5.38
C TYR A 341 -5.76 3.03 -4.67
N LEU A 342 -5.46 2.87 -3.37
CA LEU A 342 -5.01 3.94 -2.48
C LEU A 342 -5.96 5.16 -2.48
N PRO A 343 -7.29 4.93 -2.27
CA PRO A 343 -8.31 5.93 -2.52
C PRO A 343 -8.13 7.19 -1.68
N SER A 344 -8.55 8.32 -2.24
CA SER A 344 -8.64 9.61 -1.55
C SER A 344 -9.85 10.36 -2.10
N TYR A 345 -10.84 10.61 -1.24
CA TYR A 345 -12.05 11.33 -1.60
C TYR A 345 -12.26 12.51 -0.64
N ASP A 346 -12.94 13.54 -1.13
CA ASP A 346 -13.24 14.79 -0.42
C ASP A 346 -14.63 14.80 0.24
N SER A 347 -15.42 13.73 0.08
CA SER A 347 -16.77 13.62 0.66
C SER A 347 -17.15 12.19 1.03
N GLU A 348 -18.04 12.06 2.03
CA GLU A 348 -18.59 10.78 2.47
C GLU A 348 -19.41 10.10 1.37
N GLU A 349 -20.13 10.86 0.53
CA GLU A 349 -20.90 10.32 -0.59
C GLU A 349 -20.00 9.61 -1.60
N LYS A 350 -18.80 10.15 -1.86
CA LYS A 350 -17.83 9.49 -2.73
C LYS A 350 -17.26 8.24 -2.08
N TRP A 351 -17.03 8.25 -0.76
CA TRP A 351 -16.66 7.02 -0.02
C TRP A 351 -17.76 5.96 -0.05
N LYS A 352 -19.03 6.35 0.14
CA LYS A 352 -20.19 5.46 -0.01
C LYS A 352 -20.23 4.83 -1.40
N ARG A 353 -20.03 5.63 -2.45
CA ARG A 353 -19.95 5.13 -3.84
C ARG A 353 -18.75 4.20 -4.04
N HIS A 354 -17.61 4.52 -3.45
CA HIS A 354 -16.42 3.67 -3.50
C HIS A 354 -16.70 2.30 -2.91
N PHE A 355 -17.14 2.24 -1.65
CA PHE A 355 -17.43 0.98 -0.96
C PHE A 355 -18.68 0.26 -1.48
N GLY A 356 -19.62 0.98 -2.10
CA GLY A 356 -20.88 0.42 -2.61
C GLY A 356 -21.64 -0.31 -1.51
N ASP A 357 -22.06 -1.54 -1.79
CA ASP A 357 -22.81 -2.40 -0.85
C ASP A 357 -22.00 -2.77 0.41
N GLN A 358 -20.67 -2.60 0.38
CA GLN A 358 -19.81 -2.87 1.53
C GLN A 358 -19.78 -1.70 2.53
N TRP A 359 -20.35 -0.54 2.21
CA TRP A 359 -20.30 0.65 3.06
C TRP A 359 -20.88 0.40 4.46
N SER A 360 -22.05 -0.24 4.55
CA SER A 360 -22.72 -0.52 5.82
C SER A 360 -21.85 -1.36 6.75
N ARG A 361 -21.21 -2.42 6.21
CA ARG A 361 -20.26 -3.27 6.94
C ARG A 361 -19.03 -2.47 7.40
N PHE A 362 -18.52 -1.57 6.57
CA PHE A 362 -17.38 -0.72 6.92
C PHE A 362 -17.72 0.23 8.09
N VAL A 363 -18.91 0.82 8.06
CA VAL A 363 -19.44 1.67 9.16
C VAL A 363 -19.64 0.87 10.44
N GLU A 364 -20.24 -0.33 10.38
CA GLU A 364 -20.43 -1.19 11.56
C GLU A 364 -19.09 -1.51 12.23
N ARG A 365 -18.08 -1.87 11.43
CA ARG A 365 -16.72 -2.11 11.92
C ARG A 365 -16.10 -0.85 12.52
N LYS A 366 -16.33 0.32 11.93
CA LYS A 366 -15.86 1.58 12.48
C LYS A 366 -16.47 1.84 13.85
N LEU A 367 -17.79 1.70 13.97
CA LEU A 367 -18.51 1.84 15.25
C LEU A 367 -18.03 0.84 16.31
N ARG A 368 -17.61 -0.36 15.90
CA ARG A 368 -17.08 -1.39 16.80
C ARG A 368 -15.67 -1.09 17.30
N TYR A 369 -14.76 -0.70 16.43
CA TYR A 369 -13.32 -0.65 16.75
C TYR A 369 -12.75 0.77 16.93
N ASP A 370 -13.41 1.79 16.36
CA ASP A 370 -13.08 3.20 16.54
C ASP A 370 -14.33 4.10 16.45
N PRO A 371 -15.27 3.98 17.42
CA PRO A 371 -16.58 4.64 17.39
C PRO A 371 -16.53 6.16 17.36
N THR A 372 -15.38 6.74 17.68
CA THR A 372 -15.22 8.19 17.79
C THR A 372 -14.27 8.76 16.72
N ALA A 373 -13.86 7.92 15.76
CA ALA A 373 -13.02 8.28 14.62
C ALA A 373 -11.71 8.98 15.02
N VAL A 374 -10.96 8.35 15.92
CA VAL A 374 -9.62 8.80 16.33
C VAL A 374 -8.57 8.42 15.28
N LEU A 375 -8.68 7.24 14.70
CA LEU A 375 -7.64 6.61 13.90
C LEU A 375 -7.64 7.06 12.43
N ALA A 376 -6.43 7.26 11.90
CA ALA A 376 -6.15 7.56 10.50
C ALA A 376 -7.05 8.65 9.91
N PRO A 377 -7.09 9.85 10.54
CA PRO A 377 -7.97 10.95 10.11
C PRO A 377 -7.63 11.45 8.71
N GLY A 378 -6.38 11.30 8.28
CA GLY A 378 -5.90 11.71 6.96
C GLY A 378 -6.57 10.97 5.79
N GLN A 379 -7.26 9.85 6.04
CA GLN A 379 -8.09 9.19 5.02
C GLN A 379 -9.33 10.01 4.66
N GLY A 380 -9.83 10.86 5.57
CA GLY A 380 -11.01 11.68 5.31
C GLY A 380 -12.32 10.88 5.17
N ILE A 381 -12.39 9.64 5.67
CA ILE A 381 -13.59 8.80 5.62
C ILE A 381 -14.58 9.18 6.72
N PHE A 382 -14.08 9.33 7.95
CA PHE A 382 -14.87 9.64 9.14
C PHE A 382 -14.29 10.85 9.86
N THR A 383 -15.18 11.68 10.43
CA THR A 383 -14.79 12.86 11.21
C THR A 383 -14.78 12.55 12.70
N ARG A 384 -13.77 13.02 13.44
CA ARG A 384 -13.66 12.86 14.90
C ARG A 384 -14.91 13.39 15.62
N THR A 385 -15.50 12.59 16.52
CA THR A 385 -16.72 12.96 17.27
C THR A 385 -16.56 12.86 18.80
N HIS A 386 -17.08 13.84 19.55
CA HIS A 386 -16.93 13.87 21.02
C HIS A 386 -17.81 12.87 21.79
N HIS A 387 -18.84 12.31 21.18
CA HIS A 387 -19.78 11.39 21.81
C HIS A 387 -19.90 10.12 20.98
N HIS A 388 -20.10 8.97 21.65
CA HIS A 388 -20.69 7.80 21.01
C HIS A 388 -21.99 8.27 20.36
N GLN A 389 -22.00 8.45 19.03
CA GLN A 389 -23.24 8.73 18.32
C GLN A 389 -24.05 7.42 18.36
N PRO A 390 -25.18 7.37 19.08
CA PRO A 390 -26.12 6.28 18.91
C PRO A 390 -26.86 6.58 17.61
N ASN A 391 -26.60 5.77 16.58
CA ASN A 391 -27.22 5.80 15.24
C ASN A 391 -26.45 6.63 14.20
N LEU A 392 -25.51 5.95 13.53
CA LEU A 392 -25.16 6.17 12.12
C LEU A 392 -25.58 4.93 11.34
#